data_AF-A0A5C4LHA0-F1
#
_entry.id   AF-A0A5C4LHA0-F1
#
_cell.length_a   1.000
_cell.length_b   1.000
_cell.length_c   1.000
_cell.angle_alpha   90.00
_cell.angle_beta   90.00
_cell.angle_gamma   90.00
#
_symmetry.space_group_name_H-M   'P 1'
#
loop_
_entity.id
_entity.type
_entity.pdbx_description
1 polymer ?
#
loop_
_entity_poly.entity_id
_entity_poly.type
_entity_poly.pdbx_seq_one_letter_code
_entity_poly.pdbx_strand_id
1 'polypeptide(L)'
;MPACRRRWGGAGVRWSGPKRYSGLARATRRPTCRNSSRSRSVTTQPDPAGGDPPPRRIAEIAARIAAPLTHEDRFGAGPLAELRRLDPSGALAEPTLHRLLARHTFETEVGEAGFPAWALVIHALALAAPDHLSFPRREDEPPETDAEARGRFWAERSRHAQRQLGRALFEAGLSERRFSILLDATADDLRVALPRTVRFLVSAGKRLPVLAVADLVASARYPEDEWAQSVRHRIARGYYRAEATAESDTAPSSSSPGETA
;
A
#
# COMPACT_ATOMS: atom_id res chain seq x y z
N MET A 1 35.82 21.32 2.43
CA MET A 1 35.31 20.32 3.40
C MET A 1 35.45 18.93 2.79
N PRO A 2 36.16 17.98 3.41
CA PRO A 2 36.51 16.71 2.75
C PRO A 2 35.41 15.65 2.92
N ALA A 3 35.18 14.90 1.83
CA ALA A 3 34.18 13.85 1.71
C ALA A 3 34.55 12.59 2.51
N CYS A 4 33.66 12.17 3.41
CA CYS A 4 33.75 10.89 4.12
C CYS A 4 33.35 9.72 3.21
N ARG A 5 34.34 8.94 2.73
CA ARG A 5 34.12 7.60 2.16
C ARG A 5 34.06 6.58 3.31
N ARG A 6 32.89 5.96 3.56
CA ARG A 6 32.78 4.81 4.47
C ARG A 6 33.00 3.51 3.72
N ARG A 7 34.03 2.78 4.15
CA ARG A 7 34.45 1.45 3.71
C ARG A 7 33.62 0.41 4.49
N TRP A 8 32.81 -0.38 3.80
CA TRP A 8 32.10 -1.51 4.40
C TRP A 8 33.02 -2.74 4.41
N GLY A 9 33.52 -3.10 5.59
CA GLY A 9 34.26 -4.33 5.83
C GLY A 9 33.29 -5.48 6.11
N GLY A 10 33.39 -6.54 5.32
CA GLY A 10 32.66 -7.78 5.53
C GLY A 10 33.23 -8.58 6.69
N ALA A 11 32.38 -8.92 7.67
CA ALA A 11 32.66 -9.89 8.71
C ALA A 11 31.95 -11.21 8.37
N GLY A 12 32.75 -12.28 8.24
CA GLY A 12 32.26 -13.62 7.95
C GLY A 12 31.46 -14.22 9.10
N VAL A 13 30.24 -14.69 8.80
CA VAL A 13 29.39 -15.40 9.75
C VAL A 13 29.59 -16.90 9.57
N ARG A 14 30.11 -17.52 10.63
CA ARG A 14 30.37 -18.95 10.78
C ARG A 14 29.04 -19.69 10.99
N TRP A 15 28.63 -20.50 10.02
CA TRP A 15 27.43 -21.34 10.13
C TRP A 15 27.64 -22.45 11.17
N SER A 16 26.80 -22.49 12.21
CA SER A 16 26.73 -23.58 13.18
C SER A 16 25.50 -24.43 12.90
N GLY A 17 25.71 -25.75 12.74
CA GLY A 17 24.71 -26.71 12.27
C GLY A 17 23.53 -26.99 13.21
N PRO A 18 22.53 -27.75 12.75
CA PRO A 18 21.27 -27.97 13.45
C PRO A 18 21.40 -28.94 14.63
N LYS A 19 20.93 -28.50 15.81
CA LYS A 19 20.71 -29.37 16.98
C LYS A 19 19.48 -30.26 16.73
N ARG A 20 19.70 -31.58 16.78
CA ARG A 20 18.64 -32.59 16.83
C ARG A 20 17.96 -32.53 18.20
N TYR A 21 16.65 -32.25 18.23
CA TYR A 21 15.81 -32.46 19.40
C TYR A 21 14.93 -33.69 19.18
N SER A 22 15.31 -34.79 19.82
CA SER A 22 14.50 -35.96 20.10
C SER A 22 13.81 -35.74 21.45
N GLY A 23 12.48 -35.79 21.52
CA GLY A 23 11.79 -35.52 22.78
C GLY A 23 10.28 -35.75 22.77
N LEU A 24 9.91 -37.03 22.88
CA LEU A 24 8.83 -37.59 23.70
C LEU A 24 7.39 -37.05 23.55
N ALA A 25 6.56 -37.93 22.98
CA ALA A 25 5.11 -37.92 23.02
C ALA A 25 4.55 -37.85 24.45
N ARG A 26 3.58 -36.97 24.67
CA ARG A 26 2.60 -37.06 25.77
C ARG A 26 1.19 -37.05 25.20
N ALA A 27 0.54 -38.20 25.33
CA ALA A 27 -0.88 -38.38 25.13
C ALA A 27 -1.63 -37.91 26.39
N THR A 28 -2.49 -36.89 26.28
CA THR A 28 -3.48 -36.57 27.31
C THR A 28 -4.81 -36.13 26.68
N ARG A 29 -5.74 -37.09 26.69
CA ARG A 29 -7.19 -37.02 26.99
C ARG A 29 -7.98 -35.80 26.48
N ARG A 30 -8.89 -36.08 25.54
CA ARG A 30 -9.95 -35.21 25.03
C ARG A 30 -11.07 -35.03 26.09
N PRO A 31 -11.50 -33.80 26.41
CA PRO A 31 -12.79 -33.56 27.03
C PRO A 31 -13.89 -33.49 25.96
N THR A 32 -14.87 -34.38 26.07
CA THR A 32 -16.12 -34.38 25.32
C THR A 32 -17.02 -33.25 25.85
N CYS A 33 -17.05 -32.13 25.13
CA CYS A 33 -18.04 -31.07 25.38
C CYS A 33 -19.37 -31.43 24.70
N ARG A 34 -20.39 -31.55 25.55
CA ARG A 34 -21.79 -31.84 25.29
C ARG A 34 -22.41 -30.75 24.40
N ASN A 35 -22.76 -31.13 23.18
CA ASN A 35 -23.36 -30.26 22.19
C ASN A 35 -24.81 -29.92 22.59
N SER A 36 -25.04 -28.69 23.02
CA SER A 36 -26.37 -28.17 23.37
C SER A 36 -26.95 -27.52 22.11
N SER A 37 -27.68 -28.31 21.33
CA SER A 37 -28.39 -27.90 20.13
C SER A 37 -29.51 -26.92 20.48
N ARG A 38 -29.18 -25.63 20.62
CA ARG A 38 -30.16 -24.54 20.47
C ARG A 38 -30.28 -24.24 18.99
N SER A 39 -31.29 -24.81 18.36
CA SER A 39 -31.82 -24.38 17.07
C SER A 39 -32.30 -22.93 17.19
N ARG A 40 -31.38 -21.96 17.04
CA ARG A 40 -31.76 -20.61 16.66
C ARG A 40 -32.14 -20.69 15.20
N SER A 41 -33.44 -20.68 14.93
CA SER A 41 -33.98 -20.31 13.64
C SER A 41 -33.36 -18.97 13.26
N VAL A 42 -32.34 -19.00 12.41
CA VAL A 42 -31.80 -17.81 11.76
C VAL A 42 -32.88 -17.38 10.79
N THR A 43 -33.79 -16.53 11.26
CA THR A 43 -34.62 -15.72 10.39
C THR A 43 -33.66 -14.77 9.68
N THR A 44 -33.16 -15.18 8.52
CA THR A 44 -32.59 -14.27 7.52
C THR A 44 -33.73 -13.34 7.13
N GLN A 45 -33.87 -12.24 7.85
CA GLN A 45 -34.68 -11.11 7.45
C GLN A 45 -34.09 -10.62 6.13
N PRO A 46 -34.81 -10.76 4.99
CA PRO A 46 -34.33 -10.21 3.73
C PRO A 46 -34.22 -8.70 3.91
N ASP A 47 -33.01 -8.18 3.72
CA ASP A 47 -32.74 -6.75 3.77
C ASP A 47 -33.57 -6.08 2.66
N PRO A 48 -34.55 -5.21 2.99
CA PRO A 48 -35.47 -4.64 2.01
C PRO A 48 -34.83 -3.56 1.12
N ALA A 49 -33.53 -3.33 1.22
CA ALA A 49 -32.77 -2.43 0.36
C ALA A 49 -31.84 -3.19 -0.59
N GLY A 50 -32.35 -4.25 -1.25
CA GLY A 50 -31.64 -5.08 -2.22
C GLY A 50 -31.26 -4.38 -3.54
N GLY A 51 -30.77 -3.15 -3.46
CA GLY A 51 -29.94 -2.56 -4.51
C GLY A 51 -28.51 -3.00 -4.27
N ASP A 52 -27.83 -3.44 -5.33
CA ASP A 52 -26.39 -3.69 -5.26
C ASP A 52 -25.70 -2.44 -4.72
N PRO A 53 -24.76 -2.56 -3.76
CA PRO A 53 -24.02 -1.42 -3.25
C PRO A 53 -23.34 -0.71 -4.43
N PRO A 54 -23.32 0.64 -4.45
CA PRO A 54 -22.71 1.37 -5.55
C PRO A 54 -21.25 0.95 -5.72
N PRO A 55 -20.74 0.86 -6.97
CA PRO A 55 -19.38 0.43 -7.24
C PRO A 55 -18.40 1.33 -6.50
N ARG A 56 -17.55 0.74 -5.66
CA ARG A 56 -16.55 1.49 -4.90
C ARG A 56 -15.30 1.66 -5.73
N ARG A 57 -14.62 2.79 -5.52
CA ARG A 57 -13.34 3.05 -6.20
C ARG A 57 -12.24 2.20 -5.57
N ILE A 58 -11.32 1.69 -6.39
CA ILE A 58 -10.17 0.89 -5.94
C ILE A 58 -9.41 1.55 -4.77
N ALA A 59 -9.24 2.89 -4.81
CA ALA A 59 -8.56 3.65 -3.77
C ALA A 59 -9.28 3.63 -2.41
N GLU A 60 -10.61 3.63 -2.41
CA GLU A 60 -11.43 3.53 -1.20
C GLU A 60 -11.27 2.14 -0.56
N ILE A 61 -11.40 1.10 -1.37
CA ILE A 61 -11.24 -0.29 -0.93
C ILE A 61 -9.81 -0.50 -0.38
N ALA A 62 -8.78 0.00 -1.06
CA ALA A 62 -7.40 -0.10 -0.61
C ALA A 62 -7.20 0.57 0.77
N ALA A 63 -7.85 1.71 1.03
CA ALA A 63 -7.83 2.35 2.35
C ALA A 63 -8.49 1.47 3.42
N ARG A 64 -9.62 0.80 3.10
CA ARG A 64 -10.28 -0.16 4.00
C ARG A 64 -9.41 -1.37 4.32
N ILE A 65 -8.67 -1.88 3.33
CA ILE A 65 -7.72 -2.98 3.49
C ILE A 65 -6.49 -2.54 4.30
N ALA A 66 -6.01 -1.31 4.13
CA ALA A 66 -4.86 -0.78 4.85
C ALA A 66 -5.14 -0.63 6.36
N ALA A 67 -6.37 -0.27 6.75
CA ALA A 67 -6.76 -0.04 8.14
C ALA A 67 -6.44 -1.19 9.12
N PRO A 68 -6.77 -2.48 8.85
CA PRO A 68 -6.34 -3.57 9.72
C PRO A 68 -4.83 -3.78 9.74
N LEU A 69 -4.10 -3.46 8.67
CA LEU A 69 -2.65 -3.69 8.58
C LEU A 69 -1.83 -2.74 9.47
N THR A 70 -2.40 -1.60 9.90
CA THR A 70 -1.74 -0.68 10.85
C THR A 70 -1.80 -1.13 12.30
N HIS A 71 -2.55 -2.19 12.60
CA HIS A 71 -2.75 -2.70 13.96
C HIS A 71 -2.20 -4.12 14.09
N GLU A 72 -0.90 -4.24 14.40
CA GLU A 72 -0.21 -5.54 14.51
C GLU A 72 -0.89 -6.47 15.53
N ASP A 73 -1.37 -5.94 16.65
CA ASP A 73 -2.09 -6.71 17.68
C ASP A 73 -3.38 -7.34 17.17
N ARG A 74 -4.05 -6.71 16.20
CA ARG A 74 -5.35 -7.15 15.68
C ARG A 74 -5.22 -8.03 14.45
N PHE A 75 -4.28 -7.71 13.56
CA PHE A 75 -4.06 -8.47 12.33
C PHE A 75 -3.18 -9.70 12.55
N GLY A 76 -2.23 -9.60 13.49
CA GLY A 76 -1.24 -10.61 13.81
C GLY A 76 -0.01 -10.52 12.91
N ALA A 77 1.17 -10.76 13.49
CA ALA A 77 2.45 -10.77 12.79
C ALA A 77 2.54 -11.87 11.71
N GLY A 78 1.92 -13.04 11.95
CA GLY A 78 1.92 -14.18 11.03
C GLY A 78 1.29 -13.86 9.67
N PRO A 79 0.00 -13.48 9.63
CA PRO A 79 -0.66 -13.04 8.40
C PRO A 79 0.08 -11.89 7.69
N LEU A 80 0.62 -10.92 8.44
CA LEU A 80 1.38 -9.82 7.83
C LEU A 80 2.68 -10.32 7.17
N ALA A 81 3.39 -11.24 7.81
CA ALA A 81 4.59 -11.85 7.25
C ALA A 81 4.28 -12.70 6.00
N GLU A 82 3.13 -13.37 5.94
CA GLU A 82 2.65 -14.07 4.74
C GLU A 82 2.44 -13.07 3.59
N LEU A 83 1.72 -11.97 3.81
CA LEU A 83 1.49 -10.94 2.78
C LEU A 83 2.78 -10.27 2.30
N ARG A 84 3.77 -10.08 3.18
CA ARG A 84 5.10 -9.54 2.81
C ARG A 84 5.91 -10.49 1.93
N ARG A 85 5.62 -11.79 1.96
CA ARG A 85 6.26 -12.83 1.12
C ARG A 85 5.47 -13.14 -0.14
N LEU A 86 4.27 -12.58 -0.29
CA LEU A 86 3.44 -12.72 -1.48
C LEU A 86 4.27 -12.42 -2.73
N ASP A 87 4.16 -13.28 -3.75
CA ASP A 87 4.68 -13.04 -5.07
C ASP A 87 3.52 -12.59 -6.00
N PRO A 88 3.41 -11.29 -6.34
CA PRO A 88 2.33 -10.79 -7.19
C PRO A 88 2.35 -11.36 -8.62
N SER A 89 3.43 -12.04 -9.02
CA SER A 89 3.56 -12.70 -10.33
C SER A 89 3.33 -14.22 -10.28
N GLY A 90 3.26 -14.79 -9.07
CA GLY A 90 3.20 -16.22 -8.86
C GLY A 90 1.79 -16.80 -8.81
N ALA A 91 1.70 -18.05 -8.37
CA ALA A 91 0.42 -18.68 -8.05
C ALA A 91 -0.14 -18.03 -6.78
N LEU A 92 -1.12 -17.14 -6.96
CA LEU A 92 -1.76 -16.35 -5.90
C LEU A 92 -2.72 -17.20 -5.04
N ALA A 93 -2.18 -18.20 -4.35
CA ALA A 93 -2.90 -19.20 -3.57
C ALA A 93 -2.91 -18.91 -2.05
N GLU A 94 -2.32 -17.79 -1.63
CA GLU A 94 -2.11 -17.45 -0.22
C GLU A 94 -3.45 -17.23 0.50
N PRO A 95 -3.83 -18.08 1.47
CA PRO A 95 -5.13 -18.00 2.13
C PRO A 95 -5.37 -16.66 2.83
N THR A 96 -4.31 -15.98 3.29
CA THR A 96 -4.44 -14.67 3.93
C THR A 96 -4.84 -13.58 2.91
N LEU A 97 -4.33 -13.63 1.67
CA LEU A 97 -4.75 -12.73 0.59
C LEU A 97 -6.25 -12.88 0.30
N HIS A 98 -6.70 -14.12 0.09
CA HIS A 98 -8.10 -14.45 -0.22
C HIS A 98 -9.05 -14.02 0.89
N ARG A 99 -8.69 -14.29 2.16
CA ARG A 99 -9.49 -13.85 3.32
C ARG A 99 -9.60 -12.33 3.43
N LEU A 100 -8.52 -11.61 3.10
CA LEU A 100 -8.50 -10.15 3.17
C LEU A 100 -9.40 -9.55 2.08
N LEU A 101 -9.30 -10.05 0.85
CA LEU A 101 -10.16 -9.64 -0.25
C LEU A 101 -11.63 -9.98 0.02
N ALA A 102 -11.95 -11.23 0.37
CA ALA A 102 -13.32 -11.63 0.67
C ALA A 102 -14.01 -10.79 1.78
N ARG A 103 -13.23 -10.18 2.67
CA ARG A 103 -13.74 -9.30 3.73
C ARG A 103 -14.02 -7.87 3.27
N HIS A 104 -13.28 -7.36 2.29
CA HIS A 104 -13.24 -5.94 1.95
C HIS A 104 -13.66 -5.62 0.51
N THR A 105 -13.72 -6.62 -0.36
CA THR A 105 -14.07 -6.49 -1.79
C THR A 105 -15.24 -7.40 -2.16
N PHE A 106 -15.99 -6.99 -3.18
CA PHE A 106 -16.93 -7.84 -3.90
C PHE A 106 -16.26 -8.51 -5.12
N GLU A 107 -16.86 -9.59 -5.61
CA GLU A 107 -16.34 -10.33 -6.78
C GLU A 107 -16.25 -9.44 -8.03
N THR A 108 -17.22 -8.54 -8.23
CA THR A 108 -17.24 -7.56 -9.33
C THR A 108 -16.03 -6.63 -9.26
N GLU A 109 -15.71 -6.09 -8.07
CA GLU A 109 -14.56 -5.19 -7.87
C GLU A 109 -13.21 -5.90 -8.09
N VAL A 110 -13.13 -7.19 -7.74
CA VAL A 110 -11.95 -8.02 -8.02
C VAL A 110 -11.83 -8.33 -9.50
N GLY A 111 -12.94 -8.61 -10.19
CA GLY A 111 -12.98 -8.82 -11.63
C GLY A 111 -12.60 -7.57 -12.42
N GLU A 112 -13.15 -6.41 -12.02
CA GLU A 112 -12.90 -5.11 -12.65
C GLU A 112 -11.44 -4.69 -12.54
N ALA A 113 -10.82 -4.80 -11.36
CA ALA A 113 -9.42 -4.41 -11.14
C ALA A 113 -8.42 -5.53 -11.50
N GLY A 114 -8.86 -6.78 -11.49
CA GLY A 114 -8.04 -7.96 -11.71
C GLY A 114 -7.33 -8.42 -10.44
N PHE A 115 -7.34 -9.73 -10.21
CA PHE A 115 -6.72 -10.34 -9.03
C PHE A 115 -5.22 -10.03 -8.87
N PRO A 116 -4.37 -10.03 -9.93
CA PRO A 116 -2.95 -9.66 -9.79
C PRO A 116 -2.72 -8.21 -9.38
N ALA A 117 -3.60 -7.27 -9.77
CA ALA A 117 -3.52 -5.88 -9.36
C ALA A 117 -3.77 -5.74 -7.85
N TRP A 118 -4.81 -6.43 -7.36
CA TRP A 118 -5.11 -6.48 -5.93
C TRP A 118 -3.97 -7.11 -5.11
N ALA A 119 -3.39 -8.22 -5.58
CA ALA A 119 -2.23 -8.84 -4.97
C ALA A 119 -1.04 -7.86 -4.87
N LEU A 120 -0.77 -7.11 -5.95
CA LEU A 120 0.31 -6.11 -5.96
C LEU A 120 0.05 -4.95 -4.99
N VAL A 121 -1.17 -4.42 -4.94
CA VAL A 121 -1.57 -3.39 -3.96
C VAL A 121 -1.35 -3.91 -2.54
N ILE A 122 -1.91 -5.08 -2.21
CA ILE A 122 -1.81 -5.66 -0.86
C ILE A 122 -0.36 -5.96 -0.48
N HIS A 123 0.45 -6.47 -1.40
CA HIS A 123 1.88 -6.68 -1.17
C HIS A 123 2.60 -5.36 -0.85
N ALA A 124 2.36 -4.30 -1.63
CA ALA A 124 2.92 -2.98 -1.38
C ALA A 124 2.51 -2.42 -0.01
N LEU A 125 1.25 -2.58 0.39
CA LEU A 125 0.77 -2.16 1.71
C LEU A 125 1.43 -2.96 2.84
N ALA A 126 1.56 -4.28 2.69
CA ALA A 126 2.19 -5.15 3.69
C ALA A 126 3.68 -4.82 3.90
N LEU A 127 4.38 -4.38 2.86
CA LEU A 127 5.78 -3.94 2.95
C LEU A 127 5.95 -2.63 3.73
N ALA A 128 4.95 -1.75 3.73
CA ALA A 128 4.99 -0.47 4.45
C ALA A 128 4.30 -0.52 5.83
N ALA A 129 3.40 -1.47 6.05
CA ALA A 129 2.79 -1.71 7.35
C ALA A 129 3.83 -2.12 8.41
N PRO A 130 3.59 -1.85 9.70
CA PRO A 130 2.42 -1.13 10.23
C PRO A 130 2.56 0.40 10.18
N ASP A 131 3.79 0.93 10.20
CA ASP A 131 4.04 2.34 10.58
C ASP A 131 4.07 3.33 9.41
N HIS A 132 4.27 2.84 8.19
CA HIS A 132 4.53 3.68 7.03
C HIS A 132 3.32 3.81 6.09
N LEU A 133 2.09 3.61 6.57
CA LEU A 133 0.89 3.80 5.77
C LEU A 133 0.26 5.19 6.00
N SER A 134 -0.27 5.80 4.93
CA SER A 134 -1.03 7.06 5.00
C SER A 134 -2.32 6.96 4.19
N PHE A 135 -3.45 7.12 4.86
CA PHE A 135 -4.80 7.09 4.28
C PHE A 135 -5.77 7.94 5.13
N PRO A 136 -6.87 8.45 4.55
CA PRO A 136 -7.90 9.18 5.29
C PRO A 136 -8.48 8.33 6.42
N ARG A 137 -8.82 8.95 7.54
CA ARG A 137 -9.46 8.22 8.63
C ARG A 137 -10.95 8.05 8.34
N ARG A 138 -11.57 7.05 8.98
CA ARG A 138 -12.99 6.75 8.74
C ARG A 138 -13.90 7.88 9.21
N GLU A 139 -13.53 8.57 10.29
CA GLU A 139 -14.26 9.71 10.81
C GLU A 139 -14.27 10.93 9.88
N ASP A 140 -13.34 11.00 8.92
CA ASP A 140 -13.30 12.08 7.92
C ASP A 140 -14.28 11.84 6.77
N GLU A 141 -14.86 10.64 6.67
CA GLU A 141 -15.68 10.24 5.53
C GLU A 141 -17.10 10.81 5.62
N PRO A 142 -17.66 11.30 4.50
CA PRO A 142 -19.07 11.67 4.44
C PRO A 142 -20.00 10.50 4.83
N PRO A 143 -21.19 10.78 5.39
CA PRO A 143 -22.16 9.76 5.72
C PRO A 143 -22.54 8.93 4.48
N GLU A 144 -22.82 7.64 4.68
CA GLU A 144 -23.06 6.69 3.57
C GLU A 144 -24.31 7.01 2.75
N THR A 145 -25.23 7.80 3.30
CA THR A 145 -26.47 8.23 2.64
C THR A 145 -26.23 9.20 1.48
N ASP A 146 -25.04 9.81 1.38
CA ASP A 146 -24.69 10.77 0.34
C ASP A 146 -23.57 10.21 -0.56
N ALA A 147 -23.97 9.44 -1.57
CA ALA A 147 -23.05 8.83 -2.51
C ALA A 147 -22.24 9.86 -3.32
N GLU A 148 -22.82 11.02 -3.64
CA GLU A 148 -22.15 12.07 -4.39
C GLU A 148 -21.07 12.78 -3.56
N ALA A 149 -21.36 13.10 -2.30
CA ALA A 149 -20.37 13.66 -1.38
C ALA A 149 -19.22 12.66 -1.15
N ARG A 150 -19.53 11.37 -0.96
CA ARG A 150 -18.52 10.31 -0.82
C ARG A 150 -17.66 10.20 -2.08
N GLY A 151 -18.26 10.21 -3.26
CA GLY A 151 -17.55 10.18 -4.54
C GLY A 151 -16.58 11.38 -4.71
N ARG A 152 -17.03 12.59 -4.38
CA ARG A 152 -16.19 13.80 -4.41
C ARG A 152 -15.05 13.75 -3.39
N PHE A 153 -15.35 13.31 -2.17
CA PHE A 153 -14.37 13.14 -1.09
C PHE A 153 -13.22 12.23 -1.52
N TRP A 154 -13.53 11.01 -1.99
CA TRP A 154 -12.50 10.06 -2.40
C TRP A 154 -11.73 10.55 -3.63
N ALA A 155 -12.39 11.22 -4.58
CA ALA A 155 -11.71 11.83 -5.72
C ALA A 155 -10.68 12.89 -5.29
N GLU A 156 -11.03 13.73 -4.32
CA GLU A 156 -10.14 14.76 -3.80
C GLU A 156 -8.96 14.17 -3.02
N ARG A 157 -9.24 13.23 -2.10
CA ARG A 157 -8.20 12.56 -1.31
C ARG A 157 -7.24 11.77 -2.19
N SER A 158 -7.73 11.10 -3.24
CA SER A 158 -6.91 10.44 -4.25
C SER A 158 -5.99 11.44 -4.97
N ARG A 159 -6.52 12.57 -5.47
CA ARG A 159 -5.71 13.63 -6.10
C ARG A 159 -4.63 14.18 -5.18
N HIS A 160 -4.94 14.36 -3.90
CA HIS A 160 -3.96 14.81 -2.91
C HIS A 160 -2.88 13.74 -2.68
N ALA A 161 -3.27 12.48 -2.48
CA ALA A 161 -2.35 11.37 -2.27
C ALA A 161 -1.39 11.18 -3.46
N GLN A 162 -1.87 11.33 -4.70
CA GLN A 162 -1.04 11.24 -5.91
C GLN A 162 0.10 12.27 -5.89
N ARG A 163 -0.19 13.53 -5.56
CA ARG A 163 0.84 14.57 -5.42
C ARG A 163 1.79 14.29 -4.25
N GLN A 164 1.27 13.80 -3.13
CA GLN A 164 2.09 13.43 -1.96
C GLN A 164 3.03 12.28 -2.27
N LEU A 165 2.62 11.29 -3.09
CA LEU A 165 3.49 10.20 -3.50
C LEU A 165 4.69 10.72 -4.29
N GLY A 166 4.45 11.57 -5.30
CA GLY A 166 5.53 12.20 -6.06
C GLY A 166 6.52 12.96 -5.17
N ARG A 167 5.99 13.81 -4.27
CA ARG A 167 6.80 14.54 -3.29
C ARG A 167 7.60 13.61 -2.38
N ALA A 168 6.98 12.58 -1.82
CA ALA A 168 7.64 11.63 -0.93
C ALA A 168 8.77 10.86 -1.63
N LEU A 169 8.62 10.54 -2.92
CA LEU A 169 9.66 9.89 -3.72
C LEU A 169 10.87 10.80 -3.94
N PHE A 170 10.63 12.07 -4.28
CA PHE A 170 11.70 13.07 -4.38
C PHE A 170 12.42 13.28 -3.04
N GLU A 171 11.67 13.51 -1.96
CA GLU A 171 12.25 13.71 -0.63
C GLU A 171 12.98 12.48 -0.07
N ALA A 172 12.67 11.28 -0.57
CA ALA A 172 13.42 10.06 -0.26
C ALA A 172 14.73 9.96 -1.06
N GLY A 173 14.98 10.85 -2.02
CA GLY A 173 16.14 10.84 -2.90
C GLY A 173 16.03 9.82 -4.03
N LEU A 174 14.81 9.47 -4.48
CA LEU A 174 14.66 8.61 -5.65
C LEU A 174 15.14 9.38 -6.89
N SER A 175 16.10 8.83 -7.63
CA SER A 175 16.61 9.48 -8.84
C SER A 175 15.51 9.62 -9.91
N GLU A 176 15.52 10.72 -10.67
CA GLU A 176 14.57 10.98 -11.76
C GLU A 176 14.43 9.79 -12.73
N ARG A 177 15.53 9.21 -13.19
CA ARG A 177 15.48 8.03 -14.08
C ARG A 177 14.66 6.86 -13.51
N ARG A 178 14.78 6.58 -12.21
CA ARG A 178 14.01 5.50 -11.55
C ARG A 178 12.54 5.89 -11.37
N PHE A 179 12.30 7.17 -11.15
CA PHE A 179 10.96 7.73 -11.07
C PHE A 179 10.23 7.63 -12.41
N SER A 180 10.87 8.01 -13.53
CA SER A 180 10.30 7.85 -14.88
C SER A 180 10.01 6.38 -15.19
N ILE A 181 10.96 5.47 -14.91
CA ILE A 181 10.73 4.02 -15.09
C ILE A 181 9.50 3.53 -14.30
N LEU A 182 9.29 4.02 -13.07
CA LEU A 182 8.10 3.68 -12.29
C LEU A 182 6.82 4.23 -12.93
N LEU A 183 6.86 5.46 -13.44
CA LEU A 183 5.71 6.12 -14.06
C LEU A 183 5.42 5.67 -15.49
N ASP A 184 6.33 4.97 -16.16
CA ASP A 184 6.12 4.40 -17.49
C ASP A 184 5.89 2.88 -17.43
N ALA A 185 6.01 2.29 -16.24
CA ALA A 185 5.86 0.85 -16.04
C ALA A 185 4.48 0.35 -16.50
N THR A 186 4.52 -0.72 -17.30
CA THR A 186 3.36 -1.58 -17.61
C THR A 186 2.91 -2.33 -16.36
N ALA A 187 1.76 -3.00 -16.42
CA ALA A 187 1.28 -3.82 -15.29
C ALA A 187 2.31 -4.88 -14.85
N ASP A 188 3.04 -5.49 -15.78
CA ASP A 188 4.06 -6.51 -15.46
C ASP A 188 5.34 -5.89 -14.90
N ASP A 189 5.83 -4.79 -15.49
CA ASP A 189 6.99 -4.06 -14.98
C ASP A 189 6.74 -3.48 -13.58
N LEU A 190 5.51 -3.04 -13.31
CA LEU A 190 5.12 -2.46 -12.04
C LEU A 190 5.19 -3.49 -10.90
N ARG A 191 4.96 -4.79 -11.17
CA ARG A 191 5.12 -5.86 -10.17
C ARG A 191 6.56 -5.94 -9.65
N VAL A 192 7.53 -5.51 -10.44
CA VAL A 192 8.95 -5.50 -10.07
C VAL A 192 9.36 -4.13 -9.51
N ALA A 193 8.95 -3.04 -10.17
CA ALA A 193 9.35 -1.68 -9.80
C ALA A 193 8.72 -1.22 -8.48
N LEU A 194 7.42 -1.44 -8.28
CA LEU A 194 6.69 -0.90 -7.13
C LEU A 194 7.19 -1.47 -5.80
N PRO A 195 7.38 -2.79 -5.59
CA PRO A 195 7.88 -3.31 -4.32
C PRO A 195 9.29 -2.80 -3.98
N ARG A 196 10.14 -2.51 -4.98
CA ARG A 196 11.46 -1.91 -4.76
C ARG A 196 11.33 -0.46 -4.32
N THR A 197 10.48 0.31 -4.98
CA THR A 197 10.19 1.70 -4.61
C THR A 197 9.60 1.82 -3.21
N VAL A 198 8.67 0.93 -2.83
CA VAL A 198 8.08 0.93 -1.48
C VAL A 198 9.14 0.64 -0.42
N ARG A 199 9.98 -0.38 -0.61
CA ARG A 199 11.09 -0.66 0.33
C ARG A 199 12.05 0.52 0.43
N PHE A 200 12.34 1.19 -0.68
CA PHE A 200 13.14 2.40 -0.70
C PHE A 200 12.50 3.53 0.14
N LEU A 201 11.22 3.84 -0.07
CA LEU A 201 10.47 4.83 0.72
C LEU A 201 10.49 4.51 2.23
N VAL A 202 10.22 3.25 2.59
CA VAL A 202 10.21 2.78 3.98
C VAL A 202 11.61 2.94 4.60
N SER A 203 12.67 2.56 3.88
CA SER A 203 14.05 2.73 4.35
C SER A 203 14.46 4.20 4.56
N ALA A 204 13.83 5.11 3.82
CA ALA A 204 13.98 6.55 3.97
C ALA A 204 13.06 7.16 5.05
N GLY A 205 12.30 6.33 5.79
CA GLY A 205 11.38 6.76 6.84
C GLY A 205 10.13 7.48 6.33
N LYS A 206 9.86 7.43 5.02
CA LYS A 206 8.69 8.09 4.41
C LYS A 206 7.45 7.23 4.56
N ARG A 207 6.28 7.88 4.59
CA ARG A 207 4.97 7.21 4.57
C ARG A 207 4.51 6.98 3.13
N LEU A 208 3.86 5.85 2.89
CA LEU A 208 3.27 5.44 1.63
C LEU A 208 1.81 5.92 1.52
N PRO A 209 1.48 6.83 0.58
CA PRO A 209 0.10 7.24 0.34
C PRO A 209 -0.69 6.11 -0.33
N VAL A 210 -1.53 5.40 0.43
CA VAL A 210 -2.23 4.16 0.02
C VAL A 210 -3.06 4.36 -1.24
N LEU A 211 -3.82 5.46 -1.28
CA LEU A 211 -4.73 5.77 -2.40
C LEU A 211 -3.95 5.95 -3.70
N ALA A 212 -2.78 6.60 -3.65
CA ALA A 212 -1.95 6.81 -4.83
C ALA A 212 -1.36 5.52 -5.38
N VAL A 213 -1.01 4.57 -4.50
CA VAL A 213 -0.53 3.24 -4.91
C VAL A 213 -1.63 2.47 -5.62
N ALA A 214 -2.85 2.46 -5.07
CA ALA A 214 -3.99 1.80 -5.69
C ALA A 214 -4.30 2.40 -7.08
N ASP A 215 -4.34 3.72 -7.19
CA ASP A 215 -4.58 4.41 -8.46
C ASP A 215 -3.46 4.14 -9.48
N LEU A 216 -2.19 4.11 -9.05
CA LEU A 216 -1.05 3.81 -9.92
C LEU A 216 -1.10 2.37 -10.44
N VAL A 217 -1.49 1.41 -9.61
CA VAL A 217 -1.63 0.01 -10.05
C VAL A 217 -2.81 -0.15 -11.02
N ALA A 218 -3.93 0.51 -10.75
CA ALA A 218 -5.07 0.50 -11.67
C ALA A 218 -4.74 1.19 -13.01
N SER A 219 -4.01 2.30 -13.00
CA SER A 219 -3.59 3.01 -14.22
C SER A 219 -2.60 2.24 -15.10
N ALA A 220 -1.95 1.19 -14.57
CA ALA A 220 -1.06 0.33 -15.33
C ALA A 220 -1.75 -0.68 -16.25
N ARG A 221 -3.06 -0.89 -16.07
CA ARG A 221 -3.84 -1.80 -16.93
C ARG A 221 -4.31 -1.16 -18.22
N TYR A 222 -4.50 0.15 -18.22
CA TYR A 222 -4.99 0.92 -19.36
C TYR A 222 -4.12 2.17 -19.53
N PRO A 223 -2.83 2.02 -19.94
CA PRO A 223 -1.89 3.14 -19.95
C PRO A 223 -2.31 4.28 -20.89
N GLU A 224 -3.08 3.97 -21.94
CA GLU A 224 -3.58 4.95 -22.91
C GLU A 224 -4.85 5.69 -22.45
N ASP A 225 -5.46 5.26 -21.35
CA ASP A 225 -6.65 5.93 -20.81
C ASP A 225 -6.27 7.34 -20.29
N GLU A 226 -7.04 8.36 -20.65
CA GLU A 226 -6.87 9.73 -20.18
C GLU A 226 -6.83 9.79 -18.64
N TRP A 227 -7.65 8.95 -17.98
CA TRP A 227 -7.62 8.84 -16.53
C TRP A 227 -6.27 8.34 -16.02
N ALA A 228 -5.72 7.29 -16.64
CA ALA A 228 -4.44 6.70 -16.26
C ALA A 228 -3.28 7.69 -16.43
N GLN A 229 -3.26 8.42 -17.55
CA GLN A 229 -2.31 9.50 -17.80
C GLN A 229 -2.46 10.62 -16.77
N SER A 230 -3.69 11.00 -16.40
CA SER A 230 -3.95 12.02 -15.38
C SER A 230 -3.41 11.62 -14.00
N VAL A 231 -3.54 10.34 -13.61
CA VAL A 231 -2.95 9.80 -12.37
C VAL A 231 -1.43 9.95 -12.39
N ARG A 232 -0.77 9.47 -13.46
CA ARG A 232 0.69 9.51 -13.60
C ARG A 232 1.21 10.95 -13.64
N HIS A 233 0.55 11.83 -14.39
CA HIS A 233 0.89 13.26 -14.47
C HIS A 233 0.80 13.95 -13.10
N ARG A 234 -0.21 13.65 -12.28
CA ARG A 234 -0.33 14.25 -10.94
C ARG A 234 0.78 13.79 -10.00
N ILE A 235 1.21 12.53 -10.11
CA ILE A 235 2.37 12.02 -9.37
C ILE A 235 3.64 12.73 -9.85
N ALA A 236 3.87 12.82 -11.17
CA ALA A 236 4.97 13.58 -11.78
C ALA A 236 5.02 15.02 -11.29
N ARG A 237 3.89 15.73 -11.33
CA ARG A 237 3.79 17.11 -10.85
C ARG A 237 4.13 17.25 -9.37
N GLY A 238 3.81 16.25 -8.55
CA GLY A 238 4.20 16.21 -7.14
C GLY A 238 5.71 16.11 -6.93
N TYR A 239 6.37 15.28 -7.75
CA TYR A 239 7.82 15.08 -7.73
C TYR A 239 8.57 16.35 -8.17
N TYR A 240 8.31 16.83 -9.39
CA TYR A 240 9.02 17.97 -9.96
C TYR A 240 8.77 19.29 -9.22
N ARG A 241 7.60 19.45 -8.58
CA ARG A 241 7.36 20.60 -7.71
C ARG A 241 8.23 20.57 -6.45
N ALA A 242 8.45 19.39 -5.87
CA ALA A 242 9.32 19.25 -4.71
C ALA A 242 10.78 19.53 -5.08
N GLU A 243 11.21 19.10 -6.28
CA GLU A 243 12.52 19.39 -6.85
C GLU A 243 12.75 20.90 -7.05
N ALA A 244 11.86 21.58 -7.76
CA ALA A 244 11.97 23.03 -7.99
C ALA A 244 11.99 23.84 -6.68
N THR A 245 11.29 23.36 -5.64
CA THR A 245 11.33 23.99 -4.31
C THR A 245 12.71 23.82 -3.67
N ALA A 246 13.31 22.63 -3.73
CA ALA A 246 14.64 22.37 -3.18
C ALA A 246 15.76 23.12 -3.92
N GLU A 247 15.64 23.31 -5.24
CA GLU A 247 16.58 24.13 -6.03
C GLU A 247 16.50 25.61 -5.63
N SER A 248 15.28 26.12 -5.43
CA SER A 248 15.05 27.51 -5.00
C SER A 248 15.63 27.78 -3.61
N ASP A 249 15.54 26.82 -2.69
CA ASP A 249 16.11 26.92 -1.35
C ASP A 249 17.66 26.83 -1.34
N THR A 250 18.24 26.18 -2.37
CA THR A 250 19.69 26.01 -2.48
C THR A 250 20.38 27.20 -3.14
N ALA A 251 19.66 27.98 -3.95
CA ALA A 251 20.19 29.19 -4.57
C ALA A 251 20.59 30.20 -3.46
N PRO A 252 21.88 30.41 -3.19
CA PRO A 252 22.30 31.33 -2.15
C PRO A 252 21.76 32.71 -2.50
N SER A 253 21.16 33.38 -1.52
CA SER A 253 20.65 34.75 -1.62
C SER A 253 21.81 35.71 -1.95
N SER A 254 22.26 35.72 -3.20
CA SER A 254 23.44 36.44 -3.70
C SER A 254 23.18 37.93 -3.89
N SER A 255 22.14 38.46 -3.26
CA SER A 255 21.77 39.88 -3.27
C SER A 255 22.01 40.48 -1.90
N SER A 256 23.26 40.83 -1.63
CA SER A 256 23.58 41.99 -0.81
C SER A 256 24.69 42.77 -1.50
N PRO A 257 24.37 43.51 -2.58
CA PRO A 257 25.31 44.50 -3.09
C PRO A 257 25.47 45.56 -2.01
N GLY A 258 26.71 45.76 -1.61
CA GLY A 258 27.11 46.67 -0.55
C GLY A 258 26.47 48.04 -0.70
N GLU A 259 25.88 48.46 0.41
CA GLU A 259 25.72 49.83 0.83
C GLU A 259 27.07 50.55 0.67
N THR A 260 27.23 51.28 -0.43
CA THR A 260 28.32 52.24 -0.58
C THR A 260 27.93 53.50 0.16
N ALA A 261 28.65 53.76 1.25
CA ALA A 261 28.66 55.00 2.01
C ALA A 261 29.30 56.16 1.23
#